data_AF-A0A7R9JRL3-F1
#
_entry.id   AF-A0A7R9JRL3-F1
#
_cell.length_a   1.000
_cell.length_b   1.000
_cell.length_c   1.000
_cell.angle_alpha   90.00
_cell.angle_beta   90.00
_cell.angle_gamma   90.00
#
_symmetry.space_group_name_H-M   'P 1'
#
loop_
_entity.id
_entity.type
_entity.pdbx_description
1 polymer ?
#
loop_
_entity_poly.entity_id
_entity_poly.type
_entity_poly.pdbx_seq_one_letter_code
_entity_poly.pdbx_strand_id
1 'polypeptide(L)'
;MAIFEVTSIQQDKNTKRYCGRKCDWKKAGKLSVPAMNVNDSVTKTKFDNLYSCRESIIDSLKRSTDVMFGGKQVVLCGYGEVGKGCCQALKGLGCVVYITEIDPICALQA
;
A
#
# COMPACT_ATOMS: atom_id res chain seq x y z
N MET A 1 15.91 4.12 -20.65
CA MET A 1 14.88 3.37 -19.91
C MET A 1 15.13 3.59 -18.41
N ALA A 2 14.49 4.61 -17.82
CA ALA A 2 14.63 4.84 -16.38
C ALA A 2 13.58 3.96 -15.69
N ILE A 3 14.01 2.77 -15.26
CA ILE A 3 13.22 1.94 -14.35
C ILE A 3 13.27 2.69 -13.02
N PHE A 4 12.24 3.50 -12.75
CA PHE A 4 12.04 4.02 -11.40
C PHE A 4 11.45 2.87 -10.60
N GLU A 5 12.34 2.10 -9.97
CA GLU A 5 11.99 1.19 -8.89
C GLU A 5 11.51 2.06 -7.73
N VAL A 6 10.21 2.29 -7.65
CA VAL A 6 9.61 2.92 -6.47
C VAL A 6 9.57 1.83 -5.39
N THR A 7 10.74 1.54 -4.82
CA THR A 7 10.94 0.72 -3.62
C THR A 7 10.65 1.51 -2.34
N SER A 8 9.85 2.57 -2.41
CA SER A 8 9.11 3.03 -1.24
C SER A 8 7.95 2.07 -0.98
N ILE A 9 8.29 0.84 -0.62
CA ILE A 9 7.42 -0.04 0.14
C ILE A 9 7.20 0.73 1.45
N GLN A 10 6.16 1.56 1.48
CA GLN A 10 5.58 1.98 2.76
C GLN A 10 5.16 0.66 3.39
N GLN A 11 5.99 0.11 4.28
CA GLN A 11 5.66 -1.11 5.02
C GLN A 11 4.38 -0.78 5.76
N ASP A 12 3.28 -1.25 5.19
CA ASP A 12 1.97 -1.04 5.75
C ASP A 12 2.04 -1.56 7.19
N LYS A 13 1.70 -0.71 8.16
CA LYS A 13 1.49 -1.13 9.55
C LYS A 13 0.44 -2.24 9.65
N ASN A 14 -0.27 -2.50 8.54
CA ASN A 14 -1.13 -3.63 8.26
C ASN A 14 -0.40 -4.93 7.85
N THR A 15 0.90 -5.06 8.10
CA THR A 15 1.51 -6.40 8.09
C THR A 15 0.71 -7.23 9.09
N LYS A 16 0.22 -8.40 8.68
CA LYS A 16 -0.42 -9.41 9.56
C LYS A 16 0.38 -9.68 10.85
N ARG A 17 1.61 -9.20 10.98
CA ARG A 17 2.41 -9.14 12.22
C ARG A 17 1.84 -8.31 13.38
N TYR A 18 1.08 -7.22 13.18
CA TYR A 18 0.56 -6.43 14.32
C TYR A 18 -0.82 -6.92 14.79
N CYS A 19 -1.74 -7.15 13.86
CA CYS A 19 -3.03 -7.77 14.18
C CYS A 19 -2.87 -9.25 14.52
N GLY A 20 -2.05 -10.00 13.79
CA GLY A 20 -1.66 -11.36 14.14
C GLY A 20 -1.03 -11.43 15.53
N ARG A 21 -0.10 -10.53 15.88
CA ARG A 21 0.40 -10.45 17.28
C ARG A 21 -0.71 -10.25 18.31
N LYS A 22 -1.68 -9.36 18.08
CA LYS A 22 -2.82 -9.20 18.99
C LYS A 22 -3.69 -10.47 19.04
N CYS A 23 -3.96 -11.12 17.91
CA CYS A 23 -4.68 -12.38 17.84
C CYS A 23 -3.94 -13.51 18.57
N ASP A 24 -2.62 -13.57 18.42
CA ASP A 24 -1.72 -14.53 19.06
C ASP A 24 -1.62 -14.27 20.56
N TRP A 25 -1.59 -13.00 21.00
CA TRP A 25 -1.57 -12.64 22.42
C TRP A 25 -2.93 -12.84 23.08
N LYS A 26 -4.03 -12.65 22.33
CA LYS A 26 -5.39 -12.98 22.77
C LYS A 26 -5.56 -14.50 22.90
N LYS A 27 -5.03 -15.28 21.93
CA LYS A 27 -4.98 -16.76 21.99
C LYS A 27 -4.06 -17.26 23.11
N ALA A 28 -2.97 -16.55 23.39
CA ALA A 28 -2.03 -16.86 24.47
C ALA A 28 -2.46 -16.32 25.85
N GLY A 29 -3.65 -15.71 25.97
CA GLY A 29 -4.20 -15.22 27.24
C GLY A 29 -3.43 -14.06 27.89
N LYS A 30 -2.54 -13.38 27.15
CA LYS A 30 -1.65 -12.33 27.67
C LYS A 30 -2.24 -10.91 27.62
N LEU A 31 -3.48 -10.74 27.16
CA LEU A 31 -4.15 -9.44 27.14
C LEU A 31 -4.91 -9.19 28.45
N SER A 32 -4.33 -8.36 29.33
CA SER A 32 -4.94 -7.97 30.60
C SER A 32 -6.06 -6.93 30.46
N VAL A 33 -6.25 -6.36 29.26
CA VAL A 33 -7.26 -5.34 28.96
C VAL A 33 -7.95 -5.62 27.62
N PRO A 34 -9.25 -5.30 27.48
CA PRO A 34 -9.96 -5.48 26.22
C PRO A 34 -9.37 -4.56 25.14
N ALA A 35 -8.81 -5.16 24.09
CA ALA A 35 -8.29 -4.43 22.94
C ALA A 35 -9.26 -4.55 21.76
N MET A 36 -9.81 -3.42 21.32
CA MET A 36 -10.56 -3.33 20.07
C MET A 36 -9.58 -3.19 18.89
N ASN A 37 -9.87 -3.89 17.78
CA ASN A 37 -9.13 -3.73 16.55
C ASN A 37 -9.79 -2.64 15.69
N VAL A 38 -9.22 -1.44 15.72
CA VAL A 38 -9.69 -0.30 14.91
C VAL A 38 -9.19 -0.40 13.46
N ASN A 39 -8.14 -1.21 13.21
CA ASN A 39 -7.50 -1.29 11.92
C ASN A 39 -8.31 -2.09 10.89
N ASP A 40 -9.15 -3.03 11.34
CA ASP A 40 -10.10 -3.76 10.46
C ASP A 40 -11.38 -2.96 10.18
N SER A 41 -11.50 -1.74 10.71
CA SER A 41 -12.63 -0.89 10.35
C SER A 41 -12.55 -0.52 8.87
N VAL A 42 -13.71 -0.56 8.21
CA VAL A 42 -13.85 -0.23 6.78
C VAL A 42 -13.35 1.19 6.51
N THR A 43 -13.58 2.11 7.45
CA THR A 43 -13.10 3.49 7.37
C THR A 43 -11.59 3.56 7.44
N LYS A 44 -10.91 2.87 8.36
CA LYS A 44 -9.44 2.90 8.41
C LYS A 44 -8.85 2.27 7.16
N THR A 45 -9.22 1.04 6.84
CA THR A 45 -8.56 0.33 5.73
C THR A 45 -8.87 0.98 4.38
N LYS A 46 -10.12 1.35 4.08
CA LYS A 46 -10.44 1.93 2.77
C LYS A 46 -10.06 3.41 2.64
N PHE A 47 -10.03 4.20 3.71
CA PHE A 47 -9.56 5.60 3.60
C PHE A 47 -8.06 5.75 3.79
N ASP A 48 -7.54 5.24 4.90
CA ASP A 48 -6.13 5.46 5.26
C ASP A 48 -5.20 4.72 4.30
N ASN A 49 -5.50 3.47 3.95
CA ASN A 49 -4.58 2.71 3.11
C ASN A 49 -4.75 3.01 1.61
N LEU A 50 -5.97 3.32 1.13
CA LEU A 50 -6.20 3.53 -0.30
C LEU A 50 -6.11 5.00 -0.70
N TYR A 51 -6.85 5.90 -0.04
CA TYR A 51 -6.87 7.32 -0.42
C TYR A 51 -5.64 8.09 0.07
N SER A 52 -5.16 7.82 1.29
CA SER A 52 -3.96 8.51 1.80
C SER A 52 -2.72 8.19 0.97
N CYS A 53 -2.53 6.92 0.60
CA CYS A 53 -1.40 6.49 -0.21
C CYS A 53 -1.45 7.02 -1.65
N ARG A 54 -2.65 7.20 -2.20
CA ARG A 54 -2.84 7.81 -3.53
C ARG A 54 -2.25 9.22 -3.60
N GLU A 55 -2.50 10.07 -2.61
CA GLU A 55 -2.00 11.46 -2.62
C GLU A 55 -0.54 11.54 -2.18
N SER A 56 -0.19 10.87 -1.09
CA SER A 56 1.16 10.96 -0.50
C SER A 56 2.27 10.40 -1.39
N ILE A 57 1.99 9.40 -2.24
CA ILE A 57 3.01 8.83 -3.12
C ILE A 57 3.44 9.84 -4.20
N ILE A 58 2.48 10.57 -4.78
CA ILE A 58 2.75 11.58 -5.81
C ILE A 58 3.53 12.72 -5.19
N ASP A 59 3.11 13.20 -4.01
CA ASP A 59 3.79 14.28 -3.30
C ASP A 59 5.24 13.93 -2.97
N SER A 60 5.46 12.74 -2.41
CA SER A 60 6.79 12.26 -2.03
C SER A 60 7.70 12.10 -3.25
N LEU A 61 7.20 11.48 -4.32
CA LEU A 61 7.98 11.25 -5.54
C LEU A 61 8.35 12.55 -6.25
N LYS A 62 7.39 13.48 -6.38
CA LYS A 62 7.66 14.80 -6.96
C LYS A 62 8.71 15.54 -6.14
N ARG A 63 8.56 15.57 -4.82
CA ARG A 63 9.47 16.29 -3.92
C ARG A 63 10.89 15.72 -3.88
N SER A 64 11.05 14.41 -4.04
CA SER A 64 12.38 13.78 -3.96
C SER A 64 13.15 13.81 -5.27
N THR A 65 12.48 13.85 -6.41
CA THR A 65 13.14 13.62 -7.72
C THR A 65 12.88 14.70 -8.75
N ASP A 66 11.88 15.57 -8.56
CA ASP A 66 11.47 16.61 -9.51
C ASP A 66 11.34 16.11 -10.97
N VAL A 67 11.06 14.82 -11.16
CA VAL A 67 10.95 14.19 -12.48
C VAL A 67 9.53 14.22 -13.01
N MET A 68 9.41 14.37 -14.33
CA MET A 68 8.13 14.21 -15.01
C MET A 68 7.77 12.73 -15.15
N PHE A 69 6.63 12.33 -14.60
CA PHE A 69 6.18 10.93 -14.56
C PHE A 69 5.47 10.46 -15.84
N GLY A 70 4.92 11.39 -16.63
CA GLY A 70 4.21 11.07 -17.88
C GLY A 70 5.07 10.28 -18.85
N GLY A 71 4.57 9.13 -19.31
CA GLY A 71 5.25 8.24 -20.24
C GLY A 71 6.39 7.39 -19.63
N LYS A 72 6.68 7.53 -18.34
CA LYS A 72 7.67 6.67 -17.66
C LYS A 72 7.05 5.33 -17.27
N GLN A 73 7.90 4.31 -17.26
CA GLN A 73 7.55 2.98 -16.79
C GLN A 73 7.84 2.90 -15.30
N VAL A 74 6.85 2.49 -14.51
CA VAL A 74 6.93 2.35 -13.05
C VAL A 74 6.50 0.95 -12.67
N VAL A 75 7.25 0.32 -11.76
CA VAL A 75 6.92 -1.01 -11.24
C VAL A 75 6.43 -0.86 -9.80
N LEU A 76 5.27 -1.45 -9.51
CA LEU A 76 4.68 -1.55 -8.17
C LEU A 76 4.75 -2.99 -7.69
N CYS A 77 5.37 -3.20 -6.55
CA CYS A 77 5.42 -4.49 -5.88
C CYS A 77 4.29 -4.59 -4.86
N GLY A 78 3.22 -5.29 -5.23
CA GLY A 78 2.02 -5.51 -4.41
C GLY A 78 0.79 -4.72 -4.88
N TYR A 79 -0.37 -5.37 -4.86
CA TYR A 79 -1.69 -4.87 -5.27
C TYR A 79 -2.75 -5.05 -4.18
N GLY A 80 -2.35 -4.87 -2.92
CA GLY A 80 -3.28 -4.66 -1.81
C GLY A 80 -3.96 -3.28 -1.85
N GLU A 81 -4.61 -2.87 -0.76
CA GLU A 81 -5.31 -1.57 -0.68
C GLU A 81 -4.38 -0.38 -0.94
N VAL A 82 -3.14 -0.45 -0.45
CA VAL A 82 -2.09 0.56 -0.72
C VAL A 82 -1.67 0.54 -2.19
N GLY A 83 -1.39 -0.64 -2.74
CA GLY A 83 -0.97 -0.79 -4.14
C GLY A 83 -2.03 -0.30 -5.13
N LYS A 84 -3.31 -0.51 -4.83
CA LYS A 84 -4.45 0.00 -5.60
C LYS A 84 -4.47 1.53 -5.63
N GLY A 85 -4.29 2.18 -4.48
CA GLY A 85 -4.21 3.64 -4.37
C GLY A 85 -3.05 4.21 -5.18
N CYS A 86 -1.87 3.61 -5.05
CA CYS A 86 -0.65 4.02 -5.77
C CYS A 86 -0.77 3.85 -7.29
N CYS A 87 -1.33 2.73 -7.75
CA CYS A 87 -1.55 2.46 -9.17
C CYS A 87 -2.49 3.49 -9.79
N GLN A 88 -3.60 3.83 -9.11
CA GLN A 88 -4.55 4.81 -9.60
C GLN A 88 -3.94 6.22 -9.72
N ALA A 89 -3.11 6.61 -8.75
CA ALA A 89 -2.39 7.87 -8.77
C ALA A 89 -1.41 7.95 -9.95
N LEU A 90 -0.56 6.93 -10.12
CA LEU A 90 0.46 6.90 -11.17
C LEU A 90 -0.14 6.76 -12.58
N LYS A 91 -1.21 5.98 -12.75
CA LYS A 91 -1.97 5.94 -14.00
C LYS A 91 -2.58 7.30 -14.33
N GLY A 92 -3.10 8.04 -13.33
CA GLY A 92 -3.62 9.39 -13.50
C GLY A 92 -2.59 10.43 -13.96
N LEU A 93 -1.31 10.19 -13.68
CA LEU A 93 -0.18 11.01 -14.16
C LEU A 93 0.33 10.61 -15.55
N GLY A 94 -0.28 9.60 -16.19
CA GLY A 94 0.12 9.12 -17.51
C GLY A 94 1.33 8.19 -17.51
N CYS A 95 1.63 7.53 -16.38
CA CYS A 95 2.69 6.51 -16.32
C CYS A 95 2.21 5.18 -16.91
N VAL A 96 3.15 4.40 -17.43
CA VAL A 96 2.93 2.97 -17.69
C VAL A 96 3.26 2.21 -16.41
N VAL A 97 2.25 1.61 -15.78
CA VAL A 97 2.40 0.95 -14.48
C VAL A 97 2.39 -0.56 -14.65
N TYR A 98 3.45 -1.22 -14.21
CA TYR A 98 3.56 -2.67 -14.09
C TYR A 98 3.39 -3.08 -12.64
N ILE A 99 2.68 -4.18 -12.39
CA ILE A 99 2.35 -4.63 -11.03
C ILE A 99 2.87 -6.05 -10.88
N THR A 100 3.60 -6.29 -9.79
CA THR A 100 4.05 -7.62 -9.40
C THR A 100 3.30 -8.04 -8.14
N GLU A 101 2.70 -9.22 -8.16
CA GLU A 101 1.98 -9.77 -7.03
C GLU A 101 2.25 -11.26 -6.89
N ILE A 102 2.26 -11.71 -5.63
CA ILE A 102 2.35 -13.10 -5.24
C ILE A 102 0.94 -13.68 -5.14
N ASP A 103 -0.03 -12.88 -4.67
CA ASP A 103 -1.41 -13.32 -4.51
C ASP A 103 -2.14 -13.31 -5.87
N PRO A 104 -2.60 -14.47 -6.38
CA PRO A 104 -3.15 -14.56 -7.73
C PRO A 104 -4.47 -13.78 -7.91
N ILE A 105 -5.24 -13.61 -6.82
CA ILE A 105 -6.49 -12.84 -6.84
C ILE A 105 -6.20 -11.35 -7.02
N CYS A 106 -5.21 -10.82 -6.28
CA CYS A 106 -4.81 -9.43 -6.38
C CYS A 106 -4.13 -9.15 -7.73
N ALA A 107 -3.35 -10.11 -8.25
CA ALA A 107 -2.77 -10.02 -9.59
C ALA A 107 -3.84 -9.95 -10.70
N LEU A 108 -4.95 -10.67 -10.57
CA LEU A 108 -6.06 -10.61 -11.53
C LEU A 108 -6.82 -9.27 -11.49
N GLN A 109 -6.81 -8.59 -10.34
CA GLN A 109 -7.46 -7.28 -10.17
C GLN A 109 -6.64 -6.11 -10.73
N ALA A 110 -5.35 -6.33 -10.99
CA ALA A 110 -4.35 -5.31 -11.33
C ALA A 110 -4.39 -4.87 -12.80
#